data_AF-A0A7V8XNR9-F1
#
_entry.id   AF-A0A7V8XNR9-F1
#
_cell.length_a   1.000
_cell.length_b   1.000
_cell.length_c   1.000
_cell.angle_alpha   90.00
_cell.angle_beta   90.00
_cell.angle_gamma   90.00
#
_symmetry.space_group_name_H-M   'P 1'
#
loop_
_entity.id
_entity.type
_entity.pdbx_description
1 polymer ?
#
loop_
_entity_poly.entity_id
_entity_poly.type
_entity_poly.pdbx_seq_one_letter_code
_entity_poly.pdbx_strand_id
1 'polypeptide(L)'
;MHALRRIHKALVPGGILLDMHPVPPSARAEVGCASLGDFDDAEFFGIVAGTEGELDRTVREGLFTPETEIQFDWLERYERGEDLLEDVKTWEGCRVPRGVAARIRAADPPVDIWERVVLKRFRSL
;
A
#
# COMPACT_ATOMS: atom_id res chain seq x y z
N MET A 1 -2.51 11.63 -16.99
CA MET A 1 -2.55 10.17 -16.78
C MET A 1 -3.87 9.62 -17.35
N HIS A 2 -3.83 8.61 -18.23
CA HIS A 2 -5.03 8.08 -18.93
C HIS A 2 -5.59 6.77 -18.33
N ALA A 3 -4.97 6.25 -17.26
CA ALA A 3 -5.26 4.92 -16.74
C ALA A 3 -6.69 4.79 -16.18
N LEU A 4 -7.12 5.66 -15.26
CA LEU A 4 -8.46 5.61 -14.67
C LEU A 4 -9.58 5.70 -15.71
N ARG A 5 -9.41 6.53 -16.75
CA ARG A 5 -10.37 6.62 -17.86
C ARG A 5 -10.37 5.37 -18.74
N ARG A 6 -9.22 4.70 -18.91
CA ARG A 6 -9.14 3.41 -19.63
C ARG A 6 -9.79 2.30 -18.80
N ILE A 7 -9.60 2.31 -17.48
CA ILE A 7 -10.24 1.39 -16.55
C ILE A 7 -11.76 1.57 -16.60
N HIS A 8 -12.27 2.80 -16.47
CA HIS A 8 -13.69 3.11 -16.61
C HIS A 8 -14.29 2.55 -17.90
N LYS A 9 -13.63 2.79 -19.05
CA LYS A 9 -14.07 2.26 -20.35
C LYS A 9 -14.03 0.73 -20.46
N ALA A 10 -13.16 0.06 -19.69
CA ALA A 10 -13.04 -1.38 -19.68
C ALA A 10 -14.06 -2.05 -18.74
N LEU A 11 -14.62 -1.30 -17.78
CA LEU A 11 -15.63 -1.79 -16.88
C LEU A 11 -16.99 -1.85 -17.60
N VAL A 12 -17.75 -2.90 -17.30
CA VAL A 12 -19.18 -2.95 -17.65
C VAL A 12 -19.93 -1.85 -16.88
N PRO A 13 -21.10 -1.38 -17.36
CA PRO A 13 -21.93 -0.46 -16.59
C PRO A 13 -22.23 -1.00 -15.20
N GLY A 14 -22.02 -0.19 -14.16
CA GLY A 14 -22.13 -0.63 -12.77
C GLY A 14 -20.97 -1.52 -12.29
N GLY A 15 -19.87 -1.62 -13.05
CA GLY A 15 -18.65 -2.32 -12.66
C GLY A 15 -18.00 -1.71 -11.42
N ILE A 16 -17.09 -2.47 -10.81
CA ILE A 16 -16.46 -2.10 -9.53
C ILE A 16 -14.99 -1.78 -9.77
N LEU A 17 -14.55 -0.65 -9.21
CA LEU A 17 -13.15 -0.33 -9.04
C LEU A 17 -12.82 -0.45 -7.54
N LEU A 18 -11.80 -1.25 -7.22
CA LEU A 18 -11.20 -1.31 -5.90
C LEU A 18 -9.85 -0.60 -5.95
N ASP A 19 -9.64 0.27 -4.97
CA ASP A 19 -8.40 0.99 -4.75
C ASP A 19 -7.90 0.61 -3.36
N MET A 20 -6.70 0.03 -3.28
CA MET A 20 -6.13 -0.48 -2.04
C MET A 20 -4.66 -0.09 -1.95
N HIS A 21 -4.29 0.54 -0.84
CA HIS A 21 -2.93 1.00 -0.62
C HIS A 21 -2.62 1.21 0.87
N PRO A 22 -1.35 1.09 1.27
CA PRO A 22 -0.89 1.51 2.58
C PRO A 22 -1.18 3.00 2.85
N VAL A 23 -1.53 3.31 4.10
CA VAL A 23 -1.73 4.66 4.64
C VAL A 23 -0.93 4.82 5.92
N PRO A 24 -0.63 6.06 6.35
CA PRO A 24 0.15 6.29 7.57
C PRO A 24 -0.41 5.56 8.81
N PRO A 25 0.47 5.04 9.69
CA PRO A 25 1.93 5.17 9.69
C PRO A 25 2.64 4.29 8.63
N SER A 26 3.94 4.52 8.42
CA SER A 26 4.79 3.66 7.59
C SER A 26 4.72 2.19 8.00
N ALA A 27 5.06 1.29 7.07
CA ALA A 27 5.26 -0.12 7.33
C ALA A 27 6.27 -0.33 8.47
N ARG A 28 6.06 -1.37 9.28
CA ARG A 28 6.92 -1.69 10.42
C ARG A 28 7.30 -3.16 10.40
N ALA A 29 8.60 -3.44 10.55
CA ALA A 29 9.08 -4.80 10.73
C ALA A 29 9.05 -5.21 12.21
N GLU A 30 8.67 -6.45 12.48
CA GLU A 30 8.64 -7.05 13.82
C GLU A 30 9.22 -8.47 13.83
N VAL A 31 9.74 -8.89 14.98
CA VAL A 31 10.09 -10.28 15.30
C VAL A 31 9.54 -10.62 16.66
N GLY A 32 8.72 -11.68 16.77
CA GLY A 32 8.13 -12.09 18.05
C GLY A 32 7.43 -10.94 18.81
N CYS A 33 6.70 -10.09 18.09
CA CYS A 33 6.02 -8.87 18.58
C CYS A 33 6.96 -7.73 19.05
N ALA A 34 8.27 -7.83 18.80
CA ALA A 34 9.23 -6.75 19.05
C ALA A 34 9.53 -5.98 17.76
N SER A 35 9.44 -4.65 17.82
CA SER A 35 9.72 -3.79 16.67
C SER A 35 11.20 -3.83 16.28
N LEU A 36 11.44 -4.10 15.00
CA LEU A 36 12.73 -3.93 14.32
C LEU A 36 12.84 -2.53 13.68
N GLY A 37 11.79 -1.73 13.75
CA GLY A 37 11.70 -0.35 13.28
C GLY A 37 10.88 -0.18 12.01
N ASP A 38 10.63 1.09 11.69
CA ASP A 38 9.73 1.50 10.62
C ASP A 38 10.48 1.72 9.29
N PHE A 39 9.77 1.51 8.19
CA PHE A 39 10.24 1.83 6.85
C PHE A 39 10.02 3.32 6.57
N ASP A 40 10.62 3.79 5.49
CA ASP A 40 10.42 5.14 4.96
C ASP A 40 9.56 5.05 3.71
N ASP A 41 8.26 5.29 3.90
CA ASP A 41 7.21 5.29 2.87
C ASP A 41 6.83 6.70 2.43
N ALA A 42 7.63 7.73 2.78
CA ALA A 42 7.26 9.13 2.52
C ALA A 42 7.09 9.41 1.01
N GLU A 43 7.93 8.82 0.17
CA GLU A 43 7.83 8.92 -1.29
C GLU A 43 6.58 8.20 -1.80
N PHE A 44 6.32 6.97 -1.30
CA PHE A 44 5.11 6.22 -1.62
C PHE A 44 3.83 6.97 -1.24
N PHE A 45 3.75 7.55 -0.05
CA PHE A 45 2.59 8.36 0.36
C PHE A 45 2.38 9.58 -0.54
N GLY A 46 3.45 10.15 -1.10
CA GLY A 46 3.34 11.18 -2.13
C GLY A 46 2.71 10.68 -3.43
N ILE A 47 3.07 9.47 -3.87
CA ILE A 47 2.48 8.81 -5.05
C ILE A 47 1.00 8.51 -4.83
N VAL A 48 0.65 7.98 -3.66
CA VAL A 48 -0.74 7.72 -3.26
C VAL A 48 -1.56 9.01 -3.28
N ALA A 49 -1.08 10.08 -2.64
CA ALA A 49 -1.79 11.36 -2.61
C ALA A 49 -2.04 11.92 -4.02
N GLY A 50 -1.07 11.77 -4.93
CA GLY A 50 -1.25 12.14 -6.34
C GLY A 50 -2.31 11.30 -7.05
N THR A 51 -2.34 9.99 -6.78
CA THR A 51 -3.31 9.06 -7.35
C THR A 51 -4.72 9.32 -6.84
N GLU A 52 -4.88 9.56 -5.54
CA GLU A 52 -6.15 9.92 -4.92
C GLU A 52 -6.72 11.22 -5.53
N GLY A 53 -5.88 12.24 -5.74
CA GLY A 53 -6.31 13.48 -6.39
C GLY A 53 -6.83 13.28 -7.83
N GLU A 54 -6.25 12.34 -8.56
CA GLU A 54 -6.72 11.98 -9.91
C GLU A 54 -8.03 11.17 -9.85
N LEU A 55 -8.18 10.30 -8.86
CA LEU A 55 -9.42 9.56 -8.61
C LEU A 55 -10.57 10.50 -8.24
N ASP A 56 -10.33 11.45 -7.34
CA ASP A 56 -11.28 12.52 -6.98
C ASP A 56 -11.70 13.36 -8.19
N ARG A 57 -10.78 13.60 -9.13
CA ARG A 57 -11.15 14.24 -10.40
C ARG A 57 -12.13 13.38 -11.19
N THR A 58 -11.89 12.08 -11.32
CA THR A 58 -12.81 11.18 -12.06
C THR A 58 -14.18 11.03 -11.40
N VAL A 59 -14.27 11.14 -10.07
CA VAL A 59 -15.55 11.22 -9.35
C VAL A 59 -16.27 12.52 -9.70
N ARG A 60 -15.59 13.68 -9.65
CA ARG A 60 -16.19 14.97 -10.04
C ARG A 60 -16.62 15.03 -11.51
N GLU A 61 -15.94 14.29 -12.38
CA GLU A 61 -16.30 14.12 -13.79
C GLU A 61 -17.47 13.15 -14.01
N GLY A 62 -17.98 12.51 -12.95
CA GLY A 62 -19.10 11.57 -13.03
C GLY A 62 -18.74 10.23 -13.66
N LEU A 63 -17.46 9.83 -13.63
CA LEU A 63 -17.03 8.50 -14.11
C LEU A 63 -17.22 7.42 -13.04
N PHE A 64 -17.00 7.79 -11.78
CA PHE A 64 -17.10 6.88 -10.66
C PHE A 64 -17.92 7.48 -9.52
N THR A 65 -18.59 6.62 -8.75
CA THR A 65 -19.25 6.98 -7.48
C THR A 65 -18.60 6.22 -6.33
N PRO A 66 -18.10 6.89 -5.28
CA PRO A 66 -17.60 6.21 -4.09
C PRO A 66 -18.75 5.50 -3.35
N GLU A 67 -18.52 4.27 -2.91
CA GLU A 67 -19.54 3.48 -2.19
C GLU A 67 -19.12 3.19 -0.74
N THR A 68 -17.87 2.83 -0.49
CA THR A 68 -17.39 2.41 0.83
C THR A 68 -15.89 2.57 0.95
N GLU A 69 -15.44 2.84 2.16
CA GLU A 69 -14.04 2.84 2.57
C GLU A 69 -13.91 2.05 3.88
N ILE A 70 -12.89 1.19 3.97
CA ILE A 70 -12.50 0.53 5.21
C ILE A 70 -10.99 0.62 5.40
N GLN A 71 -10.55 0.59 6.66
CA GLN A 71 -9.14 0.48 7.01
C GLN A 71 -8.91 -0.76 7.88
N PHE A 72 -7.77 -1.42 7.67
CA PHE A 72 -7.37 -2.59 8.42
C PHE A 72 -5.85 -2.70 8.49
N ASP A 73 -5.35 -3.44 9.49
CA ASP A 73 -3.94 -3.76 9.58
C ASP A 73 -3.66 -5.02 8.72
N TRP A 74 -2.64 -4.94 7.88
CA TRP A 74 -2.17 -6.00 7.00
C TRP A 74 -0.86 -6.57 7.56
N LEU A 75 -0.78 -7.90 7.63
CA LEU A 75 0.37 -8.64 8.14
C LEU A 75 0.94 -9.50 7.03
N GLU A 76 2.22 -9.33 6.75
CA GLU A 76 2.98 -10.22 5.88
C GLU A 76 4.08 -10.92 6.67
N ARG A 77 4.11 -12.25 6.62
CA ARG A 77 5.11 -13.06 7.31
C ARG A 77 6.15 -13.57 6.33
N TYR A 78 7.41 -13.32 6.66
CA TYR A 78 8.57 -13.80 5.93
C TYR A 78 9.34 -14.81 6.78
N GLU A 79 9.61 -15.99 6.22
CA GLU A 79 10.41 -17.04 6.87
C GLU A 79 11.87 -16.64 7.04
N ARG A 80 12.32 -15.59 6.34
CA ARG A 80 13.68 -15.06 6.41
C ARG A 80 13.70 -13.55 6.22
N GLY A 81 14.55 -12.87 6.98
CA GLY A 81 14.77 -11.43 6.82
C GLY A 81 15.36 -11.06 5.46
N GLU A 82 16.12 -11.94 4.80
CA GLU A 82 16.61 -11.67 3.44
C GLU A 82 15.48 -11.62 2.41
N ASP A 83 14.53 -12.55 2.49
CA ASP A 83 13.42 -12.63 1.53
C ASP A 83 12.56 -11.36 1.61
N LEU A 84 12.29 -10.91 2.83
CA LEU A 84 11.65 -9.62 3.11
C LEU A 84 12.41 -8.46 2.45
N LEU A 85 13.72 -8.38 2.67
CA LEU A 85 14.53 -7.28 2.14
C LEU A 85 14.67 -7.32 0.62
N GLU A 86 14.60 -8.48 -0.01
CA GLU A 86 14.56 -8.59 -1.48
C GLU A 86 13.20 -8.17 -2.03
N ASP A 87 12.10 -8.54 -1.37
CA ASP A 87 10.76 -8.15 -1.80
C ASP A 87 10.54 -6.64 -1.73
N VAL A 88 10.87 -6.02 -0.59
CA VAL A 88 10.69 -4.58 -0.37
C VAL A 88 11.52 -3.73 -1.36
N LYS A 89 12.60 -4.25 -1.95
CA LYS A 89 13.32 -3.52 -3.02
C LYS A 89 12.49 -3.33 -4.28
N THR A 90 11.46 -4.15 -4.48
CA THR A 90 10.55 -4.05 -5.62
C THR A 90 9.44 -3.02 -5.38
N TRP A 91 9.26 -2.55 -4.14
CA TRP A 91 8.21 -1.63 -3.76
C TRP A 91 8.59 -0.20 -4.14
N GLU A 92 7.81 0.41 -5.03
CA GLU A 92 8.04 1.77 -5.50
C GLU A 92 7.80 2.80 -4.38
N GLY A 93 8.75 3.70 -4.15
CA GLY A 93 8.62 4.76 -3.15
C GLY A 93 8.76 4.30 -1.69
N CYS A 94 9.06 3.03 -1.43
CA CYS A 94 9.38 2.49 -0.12
C CYS A 94 10.90 2.34 0.05
N ARG A 95 11.43 2.68 1.23
CA ARG A 95 12.84 2.47 1.57
C ARG A 95 12.98 1.85 2.95
N VAL A 96 13.84 0.85 3.08
CA VAL A 96 14.22 0.32 4.40
C VAL A 96 15.45 1.06 4.92
N PRO A 97 15.37 1.80 6.04
CA PRO A 97 16.53 2.46 6.62
C PRO A 97 17.64 1.45 6.94
N ARG A 98 18.91 1.83 6.73
CA ARG A 98 20.06 0.91 6.90
C ARG A 98 20.09 0.23 8.27
N GLY A 99 19.75 0.94 9.33
CA GLY A 99 19.69 0.40 10.69
C GLY A 99 18.56 -0.62 10.88
N VAL A 100 17.41 -0.42 10.23
CA VAL A 100 16.28 -1.36 10.22
C VAL A 100 16.67 -2.61 9.43
N ALA A 101 17.26 -2.44 8.25
CA ALA A 101 17.73 -3.57 7.43
C ALA A 101 18.81 -4.40 8.14
N ALA A 102 19.70 -3.79 8.92
CA ALA A 102 20.68 -4.51 9.72
C ALA A 102 20.01 -5.33 10.84
N ARG A 103 18.99 -4.77 11.51
CA ARG A 103 18.22 -5.49 12.53
C ARG A 103 17.41 -6.64 11.95
N ILE A 104 16.79 -6.46 10.77
CA ILE A 104 16.06 -7.51 10.06
C ILE A 104 16.97 -8.70 9.73
N ARG A 105 18.18 -8.46 9.22
CA ARG A 105 19.15 -9.53 8.93
C ARG A 105 19.65 -10.27 10.18
N ALA A 106 19.64 -9.60 11.33
CA ALA A 106 20.14 -10.16 12.58
C ALA A 106 19.03 -10.82 13.42
N ALA A 107 17.76 -10.63 13.06
CA ALA A 107 16.62 -11.17 13.79
C ALA A 107 16.47 -12.68 13.54
N ASP A 108 16.13 -13.43 14.58
CA ASP A 108 15.72 -14.83 14.45
C ASP A 108 14.36 -14.88 13.73
N PRO A 109 14.21 -15.65 12.64
CA PRO A 109 12.94 -15.71 11.93
C PRO A 109 11.79 -16.34 12.75
N PRO A 110 10.51 -16.12 12.37
CA PRO A 110 10.06 -15.33 11.23
C PRO A 110 10.09 -13.81 11.49
N VAL A 111 10.16 -13.04 10.42
CA VAL A 111 10.04 -11.57 10.45
C VAL A 111 8.72 -11.17 9.81
N ASP A 112 7.97 -10.33 10.51
CA ASP A 112 6.66 -9.85 10.10
C ASP A 112 6.76 -8.39 9.63
N ILE A 113 6.05 -8.03 8.56
CA ILE A 113 5.75 -6.63 8.19
C ILE A 113 4.30 -6.34 8.58
N TRP A 114 4.09 -5.22 9.25
CA TRP A 114 2.78 -4.64 9.53
C TRP A 114 2.59 -3.34 8.76
N GLU A 115 1.44 -3.22 8.11
CA GLU A 115 1.01 -2.01 7.41
C GLU A 115 -0.42 -1.66 7.81
N ARG A 116 -0.75 -0.37 7.81
CA ARG A 116 -2.15 0.04 7.80
C ARG A 116 -2.56 0.25 6.36
N VAL A 117 -3.65 -0.39 5.94
CA VAL A 117 -4.14 -0.33 4.57
C VAL A 117 -5.54 0.27 4.55
N VAL A 118 -5.83 1.07 3.53
CA VAL A 118 -7.19 1.47 3.17
C VAL A 118 -7.64 0.66 1.96
N LEU A 119 -8.92 0.27 1.95
CA LEU A 119 -9.60 -0.29 0.79
C LEU A 119 -10.82 0.59 0.49
N LYS A 120 -10.82 1.18 -0.70
CA LYS A 120 -11.90 2.02 -1.22
C LYS A 120 -12.60 1.30 -2.36
N ARG A 121 -13.93 1.42 -2.39
CA ARG A 121 -14.79 0.82 -3.39
C ARG A 121 -15.52 1.92 -4.15
N PHE A 122 -15.45 1.85 -5.48
CA PHE A 122 -16.15 2.75 -6.38
C PHE A 122 -17.01 1.97 -7.38
N ARG A 123 -18.12 2.59 -7.77
CA ARG A 123 -19.01 2.13 -8.84
C ARG A 123 -18.71 2.90 -10.12
N SER A 124 -18.54 2.19 -11.23
CA SER A 124 -18.48 2.79 -12.57
C SER A 124 -19.88 3.26 -12.99
N LEU A 125 -19.98 4.52 -13.38
CA LEU A 125 -21.19 5.13 -13.95
C LEU A 125 -21.27 4.92 -15.47
#